data_AF-A0A920RF63-F1
#
_entry.id   AF-A0A920RF63-F1
#
_cell.length_a   1.000
_cell.length_b   1.000
_cell.length_c   1.000
_cell.angle_alpha   90.00
_cell.angle_beta   90.00
_cell.angle_gamma   90.00
#
_symmetry.space_group_name_H-M   'P 1'
#
loop_
_entity.id
_entity.type
_entity.pdbx_description
1 polymer ?
#
loop_
_entity_poly.entity_id
_entity_poly.type
_entity_poly.pdbx_seq_one_letter_code
_entity_poly.pdbx_strand_id
1 'polypeptide(L)'
;MRDLDEDVGWLRRLGRYFGPLVPHILDQYHHPETDEVSIIARNMNSPASRTTPTPAGSFWHTDLSYKDQPSDAIFLYATHVPLQGGDTLVANLAAAYADFRSRLKGKSKPNRDPSIWLEYRGGYTQVNDAQERAHPELFIR
;
A
#
# COMPACT_ATOMS: atom_id res chain seq x y z
N MET A 1 9.30 7.62 -23.61
CA MET A 1 8.14 7.57 -22.69
C MET A 1 7.67 9.01 -22.58
N ARG A 2 6.41 9.33 -22.92
CA ARG A 2 5.94 10.72 -22.79
C ARG A 2 5.77 10.99 -21.29
N ASP A 3 6.36 12.07 -20.81
CA ASP A 3 6.11 12.55 -19.45
C ASP A 3 4.60 12.74 -19.32
N LEU A 4 3.97 12.00 -18.43
CA LEU A 4 2.55 12.16 -18.14
C LEU A 4 2.47 13.32 -17.13
N ASP A 5 1.92 14.45 -17.56
CA ASP A 5 1.70 15.60 -16.69
C ASP A 5 0.84 15.20 -15.48
N GLU A 6 1.05 15.80 -14.32
CA GLU A 6 0.25 15.51 -13.14
C GLU A 6 -1.23 15.89 -13.36
N ASP A 7 -2.08 14.90 -13.64
CA ASP A 7 -3.54 15.07 -13.79
C ASP A 7 -4.27 14.22 -12.74
N VAL A 8 -4.34 14.78 -11.53
CA VAL A 8 -5.05 14.20 -10.38
C VAL A 8 -6.52 13.98 -10.69
N GLY A 9 -7.13 14.87 -11.47
CA GLY A 9 -8.53 14.76 -11.87
C GLY A 9 -8.79 13.53 -12.73
N TRP A 10 -7.92 13.27 -13.70
CA TRP A 10 -7.99 12.06 -14.53
C TRP A 10 -7.79 10.80 -13.70
N LEU A 11 -6.77 10.76 -12.83
CA LEU A 11 -6.48 9.58 -11.99
C LEU A 11 -7.68 9.23 -11.10
N ARG A 12 -8.33 10.22 -10.50
CA ARG A 12 -9.54 10.03 -9.69
C ARG A 12 -10.70 9.49 -10.52
N ARG A 13 -10.94 10.04 -11.71
CA ARG A 13 -11.99 9.55 -12.62
C ARG A 13 -11.73 8.11 -13.05
N LEU A 14 -10.48 7.76 -13.35
CA LEU A 14 -10.09 6.40 -13.68
C LEU A 14 -10.37 5.45 -12.50
N GLY A 15 -9.88 5.76 -11.31
CA GLY A 15 -10.06 4.88 -10.16
C GLY A 15 -11.54 4.69 -9.77
N ARG A 16 -12.34 5.76 -9.84
CA ARG A 16 -13.79 5.71 -9.59
C ARG A 16 -14.57 4.83 -10.56
N TYR A 17 -14.02 4.55 -11.74
CA TYR A 17 -14.63 3.62 -12.69
C TYR A 17 -14.63 2.16 -12.16
N PHE A 18 -13.69 1.83 -11.27
CA PHE A 18 -13.56 0.49 -10.68
C PHE A 18 -14.29 0.35 -9.34
N GLY A 19 -14.68 1.44 -8.71
CA GLY A 19 -15.38 1.44 -7.43
C GLY A 19 -15.15 2.72 -6.61
N PRO A 20 -15.68 2.78 -5.37
CA PRO A 20 -15.39 3.89 -4.47
C PRO A 20 -13.89 3.94 -4.15
N LEU A 21 -13.32 5.14 -4.11
CA LEU A 21 -11.94 5.35 -3.68
C LEU A 21 -11.87 5.32 -2.16
N VAL A 22 -10.83 4.67 -1.64
CA VAL A 22 -10.59 4.57 -0.20
C VAL A 22 -9.39 5.45 0.16
N PRO A 23 -9.59 6.57 0.87
CA PRO A 23 -8.48 7.40 1.34
C PRO A 23 -7.53 6.62 2.25
N HIS A 24 -6.23 6.92 2.13
CA HIS A 24 -5.22 6.34 3.00
C HIS A 24 -5.35 6.91 4.43
N ILE A 25 -5.07 6.11 5.46
CA ILE A 25 -5.23 6.52 6.87
C ILE A 25 -4.23 7.60 7.32
N LEU A 26 -3.12 7.73 6.60
CA LEU A 26 -2.06 8.70 6.86
C LEU A 26 -2.34 9.98 6.06
N ASP A 27 -3.10 10.89 6.68
CA ASP A 27 -3.54 12.16 6.09
C ASP A 27 -2.38 13.07 5.63
N GLN A 28 -1.23 12.99 6.27
CA GLN A 28 -0.03 13.75 5.92
C GLN A 28 0.50 13.44 4.51
N TYR A 29 0.03 12.37 3.89
CA TYR A 29 0.42 11.98 2.53
C TYR A 29 -0.70 12.20 1.51
N HIS A 30 -1.83 12.78 1.90
CA HIS A 30 -2.87 13.14 0.94
C HIS A 30 -2.39 14.21 -0.03
N HIS A 31 -2.92 14.17 -1.24
CA HIS A 31 -2.70 15.22 -2.22
C HIS A 31 -3.34 16.53 -1.71
N PRO A 32 -2.70 17.71 -1.88
CA PRO A 32 -3.24 18.97 -1.36
C PRO A 32 -4.66 19.32 -1.84
N GLU A 33 -5.05 18.81 -3.01
CA GLU A 33 -6.37 19.05 -3.59
C GLU A 33 -7.43 17.99 -3.21
N THR A 34 -7.04 16.82 -2.70
CA THR A 34 -7.98 15.74 -2.36
C THR A 34 -7.34 14.63 -1.49
N ASP A 35 -8.14 14.09 -0.59
CA ASP A 35 -7.81 12.93 0.27
C ASP A 35 -7.84 11.57 -0.47
N GLU A 36 -8.56 11.49 -1.59
CA GLU A 36 -8.67 10.27 -2.42
C GLU A 36 -7.37 9.87 -3.15
N VAL A 37 -6.36 10.75 -3.15
CA VAL A 37 -5.06 10.48 -3.78
C VAL A 37 -3.98 10.67 -2.73
N SER A 38 -3.05 9.72 -2.65
CA SER A 38 -1.89 9.80 -1.76
C SER A 38 -0.60 9.95 -2.56
N ILE A 39 0.30 10.80 -2.10
CA ILE A 39 1.60 11.05 -2.71
C ILE A 39 2.64 10.13 -2.07
N ILE A 40 3.36 9.39 -2.92
CA ILE A 40 4.56 8.65 -2.54
C ILE A 40 5.76 9.38 -3.14
N ALA A 41 6.42 10.20 -2.34
CA ALA A 41 7.61 10.93 -2.75
C ALA A 41 8.76 10.71 -1.74
N ARG A 42 9.99 10.59 -2.25
CA ARG A 42 11.21 10.56 -1.44
C ARG A 42 12.28 11.42 -2.11
N ASN A 43 13.02 12.19 -1.30
CA ASN A 43 14.13 13.03 -1.74
C ASN A 43 13.73 14.11 -2.78
N MET A 44 12.48 14.57 -2.75
CA MET A 44 11.99 15.59 -3.69
C MET A 44 12.13 17.02 -3.14
N ASN A 45 12.65 17.21 -1.92
CA ASN A 45 12.73 18.51 -1.23
C ASN A 45 11.38 19.26 -1.20
N SER A 46 10.26 18.53 -1.15
CA SER A 46 8.90 19.06 -1.08
C SER A 46 8.21 18.63 0.22
N PRO A 47 7.13 19.31 0.65
CA PRO A 47 6.35 18.90 1.83
C PRO A 47 5.79 17.48 1.74
N ALA A 48 5.53 16.98 0.52
CA ALA A 48 5.06 15.62 0.27
C ALA A 48 6.19 14.56 0.36
N SER A 49 7.45 14.98 0.43
CA SER A 49 8.58 14.07 0.53
C SER A 49 8.61 13.40 1.91
N ARG A 50 8.60 12.06 1.93
CA ARG A 50 8.76 11.30 3.16
C ARG A 50 10.16 11.50 3.72
N THR A 51 10.24 11.80 5.01
CA THR A 51 11.49 11.92 5.78
C THR A 51 11.83 10.63 6.53
N THR A 52 11.09 9.55 6.29
CA THR A 52 11.31 8.26 6.94
C THR A 52 12.62 7.62 6.46
N PRO A 53 13.37 6.92 7.36
CA PRO A 53 14.60 6.22 6.98
C PRO A 53 14.37 5.21 5.85
N THR A 54 13.21 4.55 5.90
CA THR A 54 12.79 3.50 4.98
C THR A 54 11.79 4.05 3.95
N PRO A 55 11.92 3.72 2.65
CA PRO A 55 10.93 4.09 1.63
C PRO A 55 9.54 3.53 1.93
N ALA A 56 8.50 4.20 1.42
CA ALA A 56 7.14 3.68 1.46
C ALA A 56 7.08 2.29 0.82
N GLY A 57 6.41 1.34 1.46
CA GLY A 57 6.16 0.03 0.88
C GLY A 57 7.41 -0.81 0.60
N SER A 58 8.55 -0.55 1.23
CA SER A 58 9.81 -1.26 0.96
C SER A 58 9.88 -2.70 1.52
N PHE A 59 8.74 -3.30 1.82
CA PHE A 59 8.59 -4.65 2.31
C PHE A 59 7.43 -5.31 1.58
N TRP A 60 7.35 -6.65 1.56
CA TRP A 60 6.21 -7.34 0.98
C TRP A 60 4.94 -7.02 1.77
N HIS A 61 3.93 -6.49 1.09
CA HIS A 61 2.64 -6.15 1.70
C HIS A 61 1.54 -6.20 0.66
N THR A 62 0.30 -6.20 1.13
CA THR A 62 -0.86 -5.78 0.36
C THR A 62 -1.50 -4.60 1.08
N ASP A 63 -1.89 -3.57 0.34
CA ASP A 63 -2.41 -2.34 0.92
C ASP A 63 -3.66 -2.59 1.74
N LEU A 64 -3.75 -1.86 2.86
CA LEU A 64 -4.87 -1.91 3.80
C LEU A 64 -5.20 -3.32 4.35
N SER A 65 -4.29 -4.29 4.29
CA SER A 65 -4.48 -5.64 4.85
C SER A 65 -4.84 -5.69 6.34
N TYR A 66 -4.61 -4.59 7.06
CA TYR A 66 -4.99 -4.42 8.46
C TYR A 66 -6.46 -4.03 8.66
N LYS A 67 -7.20 -3.67 7.61
CA LYS A 67 -8.64 -3.37 7.67
C LYS A 67 -9.46 -4.65 7.45
N ASP A 68 -10.62 -4.72 8.10
CA ASP A 68 -11.60 -5.80 7.87
C ASP A 68 -12.08 -5.85 6.41
N GLN A 69 -12.18 -4.68 5.77
CA GLN A 69 -12.52 -4.52 4.36
C GLN A 69 -11.36 -3.79 3.67
N PRO A 70 -10.31 -4.51 3.21
CA PRO A 70 -9.20 -3.91 2.48
C PRO A 70 -9.65 -3.46 1.08
N SER A 71 -8.83 -2.63 0.43
CA SER A 71 -9.04 -2.24 -0.97
C SER A 71 -8.82 -3.43 -1.92
N ASP A 72 -9.68 -3.57 -2.94
CA ASP A 72 -9.54 -4.63 -3.95
C ASP A 72 -8.41 -4.37 -4.95
N ALA A 73 -8.07 -3.10 -5.20
CA ALA A 73 -7.07 -2.68 -6.17
C ALA A 73 -6.38 -1.37 -5.75
N ILE A 74 -5.15 -1.20 -6.23
CA ILE A 74 -4.39 0.04 -6.16
C ILE A 74 -4.04 0.53 -7.57
N PHE A 75 -4.06 1.84 -7.76
CA PHE A 75 -3.58 2.52 -8.96
C PHE A 75 -2.33 3.33 -8.60
N LEU A 76 -1.25 3.13 -9.35
CA LEU A 76 -0.02 3.91 -9.21
C LEU A 76 0.18 4.76 -10.46
N TYR A 77 0.47 6.05 -10.23
CA TYR A 77 0.70 7.03 -11.29
C TYR A 77 2.08 7.67 -11.10
N ALA A 78 3.03 7.30 -11.95
CA ALA A 78 4.41 7.75 -11.84
C ALA A 78 4.59 9.10 -12.56
N THR A 79 4.81 10.17 -11.80
CA THR A 79 5.15 11.50 -12.32
C THR A 79 6.67 11.70 -12.44
N HIS A 80 7.44 11.04 -11.55
CA HIS A 80 8.89 11.09 -11.51
C HIS A 80 9.43 9.68 -11.26
N VAL A 81 10.37 9.23 -12.09
CA VAL A 81 11.01 7.92 -11.97
C VAL A 81 12.52 8.11 -11.90
N PRO A 82 13.24 7.48 -10.95
CA PRO A 82 14.70 7.59 -10.88
C PRO A 82 15.37 6.95 -12.11
N LEU A 83 16.57 7.44 -12.47
CA LEU A 83 17.35 6.88 -13.59
C LEU A 83 17.75 5.41 -13.37
N GLN A 84 17.82 4.96 -12.12
CA GLN A 84 18.16 3.60 -11.75
C GLN A 84 17.30 3.14 -10.56
N GLY A 85 16.76 1.92 -10.65
CA GLY A 85 15.85 1.38 -9.64
C GLY A 85 14.46 2.00 -9.70
N GLY A 86 13.72 1.94 -8.59
CA GLY A 86 12.33 2.42 -8.52
C GLY A 86 11.29 1.39 -8.96
N ASP A 87 11.72 0.17 -9.28
CA ASP A 87 10.83 -0.93 -9.63
C ASP A 87 9.88 -1.27 -8.48
N THR A 88 8.63 -1.54 -8.83
CA THR A 88 7.65 -2.13 -7.92
C THR A 88 7.53 -3.61 -8.25
N LEU A 89 7.95 -4.46 -7.32
CA LEU A 89 7.81 -5.91 -7.46
C LEU A 89 6.39 -6.34 -7.06
N VAL A 90 5.81 -7.26 -7.83
CA VAL A 90 4.48 -7.84 -7.56
C VAL A 90 4.57 -9.36 -7.49
N ALA A 91 3.76 -9.98 -6.64
CA ALA A 91 3.69 -11.43 -6.47
C ALA A 91 2.24 -11.92 -6.52
N ASN A 92 1.98 -12.99 -7.27
CA ASN A 92 0.67 -13.61 -7.34
C ASN A 92 0.49 -14.63 -6.22
N LEU A 93 -0.17 -14.22 -5.13
CA LEU A 93 -0.41 -15.08 -3.97
C LEU A 93 -1.37 -16.24 -4.28
N ALA A 94 -2.31 -16.08 -5.20
CA ALA A 94 -3.20 -17.17 -5.60
C ALA A 94 -2.43 -18.30 -6.31
N ALA A 95 -1.53 -17.94 -7.22
CA ALA A 95 -0.66 -18.90 -7.90
C ALA A 95 0.31 -19.57 -6.91
N ALA A 96 0.93 -18.79 -6.00
CA ALA A 96 1.81 -19.32 -4.96
C ALA A 96 1.07 -20.32 -4.04
N TYR A 97 -0.15 -19.99 -3.64
CA TYR A 97 -0.98 -20.87 -2.82
C TYR A 97 -1.38 -22.16 -3.57
N ALA A 98 -1.74 -22.04 -4.86
CA ALA A 98 -2.06 -23.20 -5.68
C ALA A 98 -0.87 -24.15 -5.84
N ASP A 99 0.33 -23.63 -6.12
CA ASP A 99 1.56 -24.42 -6.18
C ASP A 99 1.87 -25.08 -4.83
N PHE A 100 1.83 -24.31 -3.74
CA PHE A 100 2.02 -24.83 -2.38
C PHE A 100 1.07 -26.00 -2.06
N ARG A 101 -0.23 -25.85 -2.37
CA ARG A 101 -1.23 -26.90 -2.18
C ARG A 101 -0.95 -28.14 -3.02
N SER A 102 -0.45 -27.97 -4.25
CA SER A 102 -0.09 -29.08 -5.13
C SER A 102 1.05 -29.92 -4.54
N ARG A 103 2.07 -29.26 -3.97
CA ARG A 103 3.25 -29.89 -3.35
C ARG A 103 2.95 -30.61 -2.03
N LEU A 104 1.87 -30.22 -1.37
CA LEU A 104 1.41 -30.83 -0.12
C LEU A 104 0.45 -32.01 -0.31
N LYS A 105 0.00 -32.30 -1.55
CA LYS A 105 -0.86 -33.46 -1.81
C LYS A 105 -0.16 -34.75 -1.36
N GLY A 106 -0.78 -35.47 -0.42
CA GLY A 106 -0.26 -36.73 0.14
C GLY A 106 0.61 -36.59 1.40
N LYS A 107 0.84 -35.37 1.90
CA LYS A 107 1.51 -35.13 3.19
C LYS A 107 0.46 -34.87 4.29
N SER A 108 0.78 -35.22 5.54
CA SER A 108 -0.06 -34.94 6.71
C SER A 108 -0.42 -33.45 6.77
N LYS A 109 -1.58 -33.13 7.37
CA LYS A 109 -2.14 -31.77 7.37
C LYS A 109 -1.05 -30.75 7.76
N PRO A 110 -0.76 -29.74 6.91
CA PRO A 110 0.11 -28.66 7.32
C PRO A 110 -0.49 -28.03 8.58
N ASN A 111 0.36 -27.73 9.56
CA ASN A 111 -0.08 -27.03 10.75
C ASN A 111 -0.74 -25.72 10.27
N ARG A 112 -2.05 -25.58 10.50
CA ARG A 112 -2.75 -24.32 10.26
C ARG A 112 -2.41 -23.42 11.42
N ASP A 113 -1.15 -23.02 11.50
CA ASP A 113 -0.78 -21.96 12.39
C ASP A 113 -1.19 -20.66 11.68
N PRO A 114 -2.21 -19.93 12.17
CA PRO A 114 -2.57 -18.62 11.65
C PRO A 114 -1.42 -17.60 11.85
N SER A 115 -0.31 -17.99 12.51
CA SER A 115 0.86 -17.16 12.74
C SER A 115 1.75 -16.86 11.51
N ILE A 116 1.41 -17.33 10.30
CA ILE A 116 1.94 -16.73 9.05
C ILE A 116 1.32 -15.32 8.83
N TRP A 117 1.37 -14.50 9.87
CA TRP A 117 1.52 -13.07 9.74
C TRP A 117 2.90 -12.88 9.12
N LEU A 118 2.91 -12.50 7.85
CA LEU A 118 4.07 -11.88 7.24
C LEU A 118 4.51 -10.79 8.24
N GLU A 119 5.64 -11.01 8.91
CA GLU A 119 6.05 -10.20 10.06
C GLU A 119 6.06 -8.73 9.63
N TYR A 120 5.06 -7.96 10.11
CA TYR A 120 4.90 -6.56 9.74
C TYR A 120 6.03 -5.76 10.39
N ARG A 121 7.18 -5.72 9.73
CA ARG A 121 8.28 -4.79 10.05
C ARG A 121 8.06 -3.46 9.32
N GLY A 122 6.82 -2.96 9.33
CA GLY A 122 6.52 -1.62 8.88
C GLY A 122 7.24 -0.64 9.79
N GLY A 123 8.19 0.11 9.25
CA GLY A 123 8.83 1.19 9.99
C GLY A 123 7.75 2.11 10.56
N TYR A 124 7.81 2.36 11.87
CA TYR A 124 6.87 3.22 12.59
C TYR A 124 6.74 4.56 11.86
N THR A 125 5.64 4.75 11.12
CA THR A 125 5.23 6.10 10.74
C THR A 125 4.39 6.61 11.90
N GLN A 126 4.74 7.79 12.42
CA GLN A 126 4.00 8.39 13.52
C GLN A 126 2.58 8.68 13.05
N VAL A 127 1.61 8.06 13.73
CA VAL A 127 0.20 8.44 13.66
C VAL A 127 -0.07 9.48 14.75
N ASN A 128 -0.96 10.43 14.49
CA ASN A 128 -1.35 11.44 15.47
C ASN A 128 -2.61 10.99 16.23
N ASP A 129 -2.89 11.62 17.39
CA ASP A 129 -4.05 11.27 18.23
C ASP A 129 -5.39 11.36 17.50
N ALA A 130 -5.51 12.23 16.48
CA ALA A 130 -6.75 12.34 15.70
C ALA A 130 -6.94 11.14 14.77
N GLN A 131 -5.86 10.65 14.16
CA GLN A 131 -5.87 9.43 13.33
C GLN A 131 -6.14 8.18 14.17
N GLU A 132 -5.54 8.06 15.35
CA GLU A 132 -5.83 6.96 16.28
C GLU A 132 -7.30 6.95 16.71
N ARG A 133 -7.88 8.13 17.01
CA ARG A 133 -9.31 8.25 17.33
C ARG A 133 -10.23 7.97 16.14
N ALA A 134 -9.79 8.25 14.92
CA ALA A 134 -10.57 8.00 13.71
C ALA A 134 -10.56 6.51 13.30
N HIS A 135 -9.50 5.77 13.69
CA HIS A 135 -9.30 4.37 13.36
C HIS A 135 -8.92 3.51 14.59
N PRO A 136 -9.75 3.51 15.67
CA PRO A 136 -9.42 2.81 16.91
C PRO A 136 -9.25 1.29 16.72
N GLU A 137 -9.88 0.72 15.69
CA GLU A 137 -9.77 -0.70 15.30
C GLU A 137 -8.35 -1.10 14.90
N LEU A 138 -7.51 -0.14 14.49
CA LEU A 138 -6.16 -0.40 14.01
C LEU A 138 -5.09 -0.33 15.12
N PHE A 139 -5.44 0.17 16.30
CA PHE A 139 -4.50 0.49 17.39
C PHE A 139 -4.84 -0.21 18.70
N ILE A 140 -5.43 -1.41 18.63
CA ILE A 140 -5.74 -2.23 19.80
C ILE A 140 -4.43 -2.62 20.50
N ARG A 141 -4.27 -2.16 21.75
CA ARG A 141 -3.16 -2.53 22.64
C ARG A 141 -3.39 -3.86 23.33
#